data_AF-A0A1G3BEW0-F1
#
_entry.id   AF-A0A1G3BEW0-F1
#
_cell.length_a   1.000
_cell.length_b   1.000
_cell.length_c   1.000
_cell.angle_alpha   90.00
_cell.angle_beta   90.00
_cell.angle_gamma   90.00
#
_symmetry.space_group_name_H-M   'P 1'
#
loop_
_entity.id
_entity.type
_entity.pdbx_description
1 polymer ?
#
loop_
_entity_poly.entity_id
_entity_poly.type
_entity_poly.pdbx_seq_one_letter_code
_entity_poly.pdbx_strand_id
1 'polypeptide(L)'
;MSVTGQVQGPFRVGPLGGGFYGGSMASIPANWQGSFGGPVMTGLCCVAISGRTSLGPSAHSFDPNNISETGAKALVYYPLTNPTLGDGDPTTQYYSSSDAAKYMVMPEGSDSVLFFGRHGTGEYCYGPGTNDPALHMQPSGDGNVWCYDPTSSAKGPHNYPYYNYVWAYDANELAKVVRGEKQPWDVLPYATWNLNGLSGLYPVGAAYDSSTQRIYLSMYFGDGEYPLIEVLQINSLTPTPPPPPPPPTPQPIVGDINLDHIVNSIDYSILNSDWFTSNSRSDLNRDQIVNAIDYSLLNANWLRTW
;
A
#
# COMPACT_ATOMS: atom_id res chain seq x y z
N MET A 1 2.32 -0.24 37.36
CA MET A 1 3.71 0.27 37.39
C MET A 1 4.64 -0.93 37.48
N SER A 2 5.63 -1.07 36.59
CA SER A 2 6.55 -2.21 36.59
C SER A 2 7.61 -2.06 37.69
N VAL A 3 7.98 -3.16 38.36
CA VAL A 3 9.16 -3.19 39.25
C VAL A 3 10.43 -3.46 38.44
N THR A 4 11.58 -3.07 38.97
CA THR A 4 12.91 -3.34 38.38
C THR A 4 13.04 -4.83 38.01
N GLY A 5 13.45 -5.11 36.76
CA GLY A 5 13.62 -6.48 36.25
C GLY A 5 12.41 -7.10 35.54
N GLN A 6 11.27 -6.40 35.45
CA GLN A 6 10.09 -6.87 34.69
C GLN A 6 9.98 -6.31 33.27
N VAL A 7 10.87 -5.39 32.87
CA VAL A 7 10.93 -4.86 31.51
C VAL A 7 12.00 -5.62 30.75
N GLN A 8 11.60 -6.22 29.63
CA GLN A 8 12.53 -6.88 28.70
C GLN A 8 12.58 -6.08 27.39
N GLY A 9 13.78 -5.97 26.81
CA GLY A 9 14.03 -5.23 25.57
C GLY A 9 15.12 -4.15 25.70
N PRO A 10 15.30 -3.30 24.68
CA PRO A 10 14.49 -3.21 23.47
C PRO A 10 14.65 -4.44 22.56
N PHE A 11 13.56 -4.85 21.92
CA PHE A 11 13.55 -5.89 20.90
C PHE A 11 13.39 -5.28 19.52
N ARG A 12 13.98 -5.92 18.51
CA ARG A 12 13.76 -5.56 17.11
C ARG A 12 12.68 -6.45 16.50
N VAL A 13 11.66 -5.81 15.93
CA VAL A 13 10.46 -6.49 15.39
C VAL A 13 10.70 -7.10 14.00
N GLY A 14 11.56 -6.49 13.18
CA GLY A 14 11.79 -6.97 11.81
C GLY A 14 13.08 -6.43 11.18
N PRO A 15 13.43 -6.90 9.98
CA PRO A 15 14.75 -6.68 9.40
C PRO A 15 14.88 -5.32 8.68
N LEU A 16 13.78 -4.68 8.29
CA LEU A 16 13.81 -3.36 7.63
C LEU A 16 14.22 -2.24 8.59
N GLY A 17 14.39 -1.03 8.07
CA GLY A 17 14.65 0.16 8.87
C GLY A 17 13.47 0.50 9.80
N GLY A 18 13.76 1.16 10.93
CA GLY A 18 12.72 1.54 11.91
C GLY A 18 11.58 2.40 11.34
N GLY A 19 11.79 3.09 10.22
CA GLY A 19 10.77 3.85 9.51
C GLY A 19 9.64 3.01 8.90
N PHE A 20 9.75 1.67 8.91
CA PHE A 20 8.70 0.74 8.48
C PHE A 20 7.91 0.11 9.65
N TYR A 21 8.43 0.19 10.88
CA TYR A 21 7.86 -0.51 12.04
C TYR A 21 7.46 0.41 13.19
N GLY A 22 8.16 1.53 13.37
CA GLY A 22 8.21 2.29 14.63
C GLY A 22 7.01 3.18 14.94
N GLY A 23 5.83 2.89 14.39
CA GLY A 23 4.63 3.68 14.60
C GLY A 23 3.66 3.00 15.55
N SER A 24 2.36 3.20 15.32
CA SER A 24 1.33 2.65 16.20
C SER A 24 1.23 1.13 16.08
N MET A 25 0.72 0.51 17.14
CA MET A 25 0.35 -0.90 17.14
C MET A 25 -1.17 -1.04 17.16
N ALA A 26 -1.68 -2.04 16.45
CA ALA A 26 -3.10 -2.40 16.44
C ALA A 26 -3.27 -3.89 16.65
N SER A 27 -4.31 -4.28 17.37
CA SER A 27 -4.71 -5.68 17.51
C SER A 27 -5.28 -6.21 16.21
N ILE A 28 -4.98 -7.47 15.89
CA ILE A 28 -5.57 -8.22 14.78
C ILE A 28 -6.72 -9.08 15.35
N PRO A 29 -7.96 -8.95 14.82
CA PRO A 29 -9.10 -9.79 15.19
C PRO A 29 -8.78 -11.29 15.12
N ALA A 30 -9.35 -12.07 16.03
CA ALA A 30 -8.99 -13.48 16.22
C ALA A 30 -9.11 -14.32 14.94
N ASN A 31 -10.12 -14.05 14.12
CA ASN A 31 -10.35 -14.73 12.84
C ASN A 31 -9.26 -14.45 11.78
N TRP A 32 -8.49 -13.37 11.93
CA TRP A 32 -7.43 -12.97 11.00
C TRP A 32 -6.02 -13.32 11.46
N GLN A 33 -5.81 -13.62 12.75
CA GLN A 33 -4.49 -13.88 13.31
C GLN A 33 -3.76 -15.05 12.60
N GLY A 34 -4.48 -16.10 12.23
CA GLY A 34 -3.92 -17.22 11.47
C GLY A 34 -3.44 -16.82 10.07
N SER A 35 -4.23 -16.01 9.36
CA SER A 35 -3.89 -15.52 8.02
C SER A 35 -2.76 -14.49 8.04
N PHE A 36 -2.64 -13.70 9.11
CA PHE A 36 -1.61 -12.68 9.26
C PHE A 36 -0.37 -13.20 10.00
N GLY A 37 -0.43 -14.37 10.63
CA GLY A 37 0.70 -14.96 11.35
C GLY A 37 1.05 -14.26 12.66
N GLY A 38 0.13 -13.52 13.26
CA GLY A 38 0.34 -12.84 14.53
C GLY A 38 -0.90 -12.10 15.07
N PRO A 39 -0.93 -11.78 16.38
CA PRO A 39 -2.05 -11.09 17.01
C PRO A 39 -1.97 -9.55 16.97
N VAL A 40 -0.82 -8.98 16.60
CA VAL A 40 -0.59 -7.54 16.58
C VAL A 40 0.04 -7.13 15.26
N MET A 41 -0.32 -5.96 14.75
CA MET A 41 0.40 -5.29 13.66
C MET A 41 1.02 -3.99 14.13
N THR A 42 2.18 -3.66 13.57
CA THR A 42 2.87 -2.37 13.73
C THR A 42 3.27 -1.82 12.38
N GLY A 43 3.48 -0.52 12.31
CA GLY A 43 3.91 0.10 11.07
C GLY A 43 4.11 1.58 11.19
N LEU A 44 4.89 2.14 10.27
CA LEU A 44 5.15 3.57 10.21
C LEU A 44 5.25 4.01 8.75
N CYS A 45 4.75 5.20 8.49
CA CYS A 45 4.84 5.83 7.19
C CYS A 45 5.37 7.25 7.31
N CYS A 46 5.93 7.68 6.18
CA CYS A 46 6.05 9.06 5.77
C CYS A 46 6.73 9.94 6.81
N VAL A 47 7.89 9.46 7.24
CA VAL A 47 8.85 10.24 8.03
C VAL A 47 9.95 10.81 7.14
N ALA A 48 10.66 11.81 7.66
CA ALA A 48 11.75 12.45 6.95
C ALA A 48 12.82 11.44 6.46
N ILE A 49 13.38 11.75 5.29
CA ILE A 49 14.28 10.89 4.50
C ILE A 49 13.48 9.73 3.90
N SER A 50 12.96 9.91 2.69
CA SER A 50 12.06 8.95 2.03
C SER A 50 12.66 7.54 1.89
N GLY A 51 13.98 7.42 1.73
CA GLY A 51 14.66 6.13 1.59
C GLY A 51 14.68 5.23 2.84
N ARG A 52 14.29 5.72 4.02
CA ARG A 52 14.25 4.93 5.28
C ARG A 52 12.84 4.58 5.75
N THR A 53 11.81 4.90 4.98
CA THR A 53 10.39 4.76 5.34
C THR A 53 9.58 4.24 4.16
N SER A 54 8.34 3.86 4.43
CA SER A 54 7.33 3.60 3.41
C SER A 54 6.76 4.92 2.83
N LEU A 55 6.59 4.95 1.51
CA LEU A 55 5.92 5.98 0.70
C LEU A 55 4.42 5.68 0.64
N GLY A 56 3.78 5.76 1.80
CA GLY A 56 2.40 5.34 2.02
C GLY A 56 2.28 4.36 3.19
N PRO A 57 1.05 3.96 3.54
CA PRO A 57 0.76 3.06 4.66
C PRO A 57 1.72 1.87 4.74
N SER A 58 2.17 1.54 5.95
CA SER A 58 2.97 0.35 6.20
C SER A 58 2.38 -0.44 7.35
N ALA A 59 2.30 -1.76 7.21
CA ALA A 59 1.91 -2.66 8.28
C ALA A 59 2.68 -3.99 8.21
N HIS A 60 3.06 -4.46 9.39
CA HIS A 60 3.74 -5.72 9.62
C HIS A 60 3.12 -6.40 10.83
N SER A 61 2.66 -7.63 10.70
CA SER A 61 2.18 -8.43 11.84
C SER A 61 3.35 -9.05 12.59
N PHE A 62 3.22 -9.24 13.90
CA PHE A 62 4.19 -9.93 14.74
C PHE A 62 3.52 -10.51 15.99
N ASP A 63 4.22 -11.43 16.66
CA ASP A 63 3.81 -11.96 17.97
C ASP A 63 4.59 -11.28 19.10
N PRO A 64 3.93 -10.51 19.99
CA PRO A 64 4.59 -9.84 21.10
C PRO A 64 5.18 -10.82 22.13
N ASN A 65 4.75 -12.08 22.15
CA ASN A 65 5.33 -13.11 23.01
C ASN A 65 6.56 -13.79 22.39
N ASN A 66 6.84 -13.54 21.10
CA ASN A 66 7.94 -14.13 20.35
C ASN A 66 8.55 -13.12 19.36
N ILE A 67 9.03 -11.99 19.90
CA ILE A 67 9.61 -10.92 19.09
C ILE A 67 11.01 -11.36 18.61
N SER A 68 11.23 -11.33 17.29
CA SER A 68 12.53 -11.61 16.68
C SER A 68 12.72 -10.81 15.40
N GLU A 69 13.98 -10.61 14.98
CA GLU A 69 14.31 -9.83 13.78
C GLU A 69 13.74 -10.42 12.47
N THR A 70 13.29 -11.67 12.48
CA THR A 70 12.71 -12.39 11.33
C THR A 70 11.25 -12.80 11.57
N GLY A 71 10.69 -12.44 12.72
CA GLY A 71 9.36 -12.86 13.16
C GLY A 71 8.23 -12.06 12.51
N ALA A 72 8.46 -10.78 12.20
CA ALA A 72 7.44 -9.95 11.57
C ALA A 72 7.12 -10.41 10.14
N LYS A 73 5.84 -10.43 9.79
CA LYS A 73 5.36 -10.67 8.43
C LYS A 73 4.94 -9.35 7.81
N ALA A 74 5.43 -9.07 6.61
CA ALA A 74 4.97 -7.92 5.85
C ALA A 74 3.51 -8.10 5.45
N LEU A 75 2.70 -7.06 5.62
CA LEU A 75 1.33 -6.98 5.11
C LEU A 75 1.27 -5.99 3.95
N VAL A 76 1.83 -4.80 4.14
CA VAL A 76 1.92 -3.75 3.11
C VAL A 76 3.07 -2.79 3.45
N TYR A 77 3.81 -2.34 2.44
CA TYR A 77 4.69 -1.17 2.49
C TYR A 77 5.16 -0.82 1.07
N TYR A 78 5.60 0.42 0.87
CA TYR A 78 6.02 0.96 -0.42
C TYR A 78 7.42 1.56 -0.29
N PRO A 79 8.49 0.81 -0.60
CA PRO A 79 9.84 1.34 -0.54
C PRO A 79 10.08 2.31 -1.69
N LEU A 80 11.11 3.16 -1.58
CA LEU A 80 11.50 4.08 -2.67
C LEU A 80 11.77 3.38 -4.01
N THR A 81 12.17 2.10 -3.99
CA THR A 81 12.39 1.29 -5.18
C THR A 81 11.11 0.76 -5.82
N ASN A 82 9.99 0.78 -5.10
CA ASN A 82 8.67 0.33 -5.58
C ASN A 82 7.56 1.26 -5.04
N PRO A 83 7.51 2.52 -5.52
CA PRO A 83 6.56 3.54 -5.04
C PRO A 83 5.20 3.41 -5.72
N THR A 84 4.52 2.27 -5.59
CA THR A 84 3.28 1.98 -6.34
C THR A 84 2.16 3.02 -6.10
N LEU A 85 2.12 3.67 -4.93
CA LEU A 85 1.16 4.74 -4.61
C LEU A 85 1.57 6.13 -5.13
N GLY A 86 2.78 6.24 -5.69
CA GLY A 86 3.46 7.49 -6.02
C GLY A 86 4.67 7.73 -5.12
N ASP A 87 5.57 8.62 -5.56
CA ASP A 87 6.74 9.08 -4.81
C ASP A 87 6.49 10.43 -4.08
N GLY A 88 5.31 11.01 -4.30
CA GLY A 88 4.81 12.21 -3.65
C GLY A 88 4.79 13.45 -4.55
N ASP A 89 5.34 13.36 -5.77
CA ASP A 89 5.32 14.41 -6.79
C ASP A 89 5.11 13.83 -8.22
N PRO A 90 3.92 14.02 -8.82
CA PRO A 90 2.80 14.79 -8.31
C PRO A 90 2.08 14.07 -7.17
N THR A 91 1.31 14.84 -6.39
CA THR A 91 0.40 14.28 -5.39
C THR A 91 -0.65 13.39 -6.05
N THR A 92 -0.85 12.20 -5.48
CA THR A 92 -1.90 11.26 -5.89
C THR A 92 -2.97 11.17 -4.81
N GLN A 93 -4.10 10.53 -5.12
CA GLN A 93 -5.14 10.23 -4.12
C GLN A 93 -4.66 9.28 -3.01
N TYR A 94 -3.50 8.63 -3.19
CA TYR A 94 -2.97 7.62 -2.29
C TYR A 94 -1.76 8.09 -1.50
N TYR A 95 -0.99 9.02 -2.05
CA TYR A 95 0.24 9.49 -1.41
C TYR A 95 0.61 10.93 -1.80
N SER A 96 1.00 11.71 -0.79
CA SER A 96 1.73 12.97 -0.92
C SER A 96 2.97 12.97 -0.02
N SER A 97 3.98 13.77 -0.33
CA SER A 97 5.20 13.88 0.50
C SER A 97 4.96 14.45 1.90
N SER A 98 3.76 14.98 2.17
CA SER A 98 3.35 15.53 3.47
C SER A 98 2.41 14.61 4.27
N ASP A 99 2.20 13.37 3.81
CA ASP A 99 1.26 12.45 4.42
C ASP A 99 1.69 11.95 5.80
N ALA A 100 0.73 11.44 6.56
CA ALA A 100 0.99 10.76 7.82
C ALA A 100 0.01 9.59 8.05
N ALA A 101 0.16 8.48 7.35
CA ALA A 101 -0.67 7.28 7.52
C ALA A 101 -0.13 6.35 8.63
N LYS A 102 -0.39 6.71 9.91
CA LYS A 102 0.35 6.12 11.05
C LYS A 102 -0.50 5.25 11.98
N TYR A 103 -1.82 5.45 12.01
CA TYR A 103 -2.68 4.84 13.03
C TYR A 103 -3.56 3.77 12.42
N MET A 104 -3.39 2.52 12.86
CA MET A 104 -4.11 1.39 12.29
C MET A 104 -5.28 0.97 13.16
N VAL A 105 -6.38 0.56 12.52
CA VAL A 105 -7.48 -0.18 13.16
C VAL A 105 -7.94 -1.27 12.21
N MET A 106 -8.17 -2.46 12.75
CA MET A 106 -8.85 -3.54 12.04
C MET A 106 -10.12 -3.91 12.81
N PRO A 107 -11.31 -3.45 12.36
CA PRO A 107 -12.54 -3.69 13.08
C PRO A 107 -12.86 -5.18 13.19
N GLU A 108 -13.32 -5.60 14.37
CA GLU A 108 -13.76 -6.97 14.63
C GLU A 108 -14.99 -7.29 13.76
N GLY A 109 -14.99 -8.41 13.05
CA GLY A 109 -16.05 -8.74 12.09
C GLY A 109 -15.91 -8.07 10.71
N SER A 110 -14.80 -7.38 10.45
CA SER A 110 -14.46 -6.80 9.15
C SER A 110 -13.32 -7.55 8.45
N ASP A 111 -13.21 -7.36 7.15
CA ASP A 111 -12.08 -7.67 6.29
C ASP A 111 -11.29 -6.40 5.90
N SER A 112 -11.47 -5.29 6.62
CA SER A 112 -10.76 -4.03 6.35
C SER A 112 -9.69 -3.73 7.38
N VAL A 113 -8.50 -3.36 6.90
CA VAL A 113 -7.47 -2.67 7.70
C VAL A 113 -7.49 -1.20 7.32
N LEU A 114 -7.79 -0.34 8.30
CA LEU A 114 -7.92 1.09 8.14
C LEU A 114 -6.68 1.80 8.68
N PHE A 115 -6.08 2.67 7.87
CA PHE A 115 -5.05 3.60 8.31
C PHE A 115 -5.65 4.99 8.43
N PHE A 116 -5.41 5.65 9.56
CA PHE A 116 -5.85 7.00 9.85
C PHE A 116 -4.64 7.93 9.87
N GLY A 117 -4.84 9.14 9.35
CA GLY A 117 -3.74 10.05 9.16
C GLY A 117 -4.11 11.40 8.60
N ARG A 118 -3.08 12.07 8.08
CA ARG A 118 -3.16 13.31 7.30
C ARG A 118 -2.86 12.99 5.85
N HIS A 119 -3.63 13.54 4.92
CA HIS A 119 -3.30 13.56 3.51
C HIS A 119 -3.24 14.99 3.00
N GLY A 120 -2.17 15.33 2.28
CA GLY A 120 -2.04 16.58 1.55
C GLY A 120 -2.55 16.43 0.12
N THR A 121 -3.36 17.37 -0.35
CA THR A 121 -4.02 17.28 -1.68
C THR A 121 -3.54 18.36 -2.65
N GLY A 122 -2.75 19.31 -2.16
CA GLY A 122 -2.18 20.36 -2.99
C GLY A 122 -0.92 19.93 -3.73
N GLU A 123 -0.45 20.84 -4.59
CA GLU A 123 0.83 20.70 -5.29
C GLU A 123 1.99 20.54 -4.30
N TYR A 124 2.96 19.70 -4.68
CA TYR A 124 4.16 19.48 -3.90
C TYR A 124 5.05 20.72 -3.89
N CYS A 125 5.53 21.10 -2.71
CA CYS A 125 6.55 22.13 -2.55
C CYS A 125 7.52 21.75 -1.42
N TYR A 126 8.81 22.06 -1.60
CA TYR A 126 9.82 21.86 -0.56
C TYR A 126 10.50 23.19 -0.19
N GLY A 127 10.41 23.55 1.08
CA GLY A 127 10.96 24.80 1.61
C GLY A 127 10.28 25.24 2.89
N PRO A 128 10.57 26.45 3.41
CA PRO A 128 9.81 27.02 4.52
C PRO A 128 8.38 27.37 4.09
N GLY A 129 7.41 27.09 4.96
CA GLY A 129 6.01 27.45 4.73
C GLY A 129 5.72 28.93 4.95
N THR A 130 4.74 29.47 4.21
CA THR A 130 4.24 30.85 4.28
C THR A 130 2.72 30.90 4.20
N ASN A 131 2.11 31.86 4.89
CA ASN A 131 0.68 32.17 4.76
C ASN A 131 0.39 33.23 3.68
N ASP A 132 1.41 33.76 3.01
CA ASP A 132 1.26 34.69 1.89
C ASP A 132 1.31 33.91 0.56
N PRO A 133 0.18 33.78 -0.17
CA PRO A 133 0.17 33.07 -1.45
C PRO A 133 1.03 33.73 -2.53
N ALA A 134 1.31 35.04 -2.42
CA ALA A 134 2.15 35.75 -3.38
C ALA A 134 3.63 35.34 -3.28
N LEU A 135 4.04 34.76 -2.15
CA LEU A 135 5.41 34.26 -1.95
C LEU A 135 5.58 32.83 -2.48
N HIS A 136 4.50 32.10 -2.80
CA HIS A 136 4.63 30.71 -3.26
C HIS A 136 5.59 30.58 -4.45
N MET A 137 6.51 29.60 -4.37
CA MET A 137 7.55 29.33 -5.36
C MET A 137 8.57 30.47 -5.56
N GLN A 138 8.53 31.52 -4.73
CA GLN A 138 9.54 32.58 -4.71
C GLN A 138 10.74 32.18 -3.83
N PRO A 139 11.95 32.67 -4.12
CA PRO A 139 13.13 32.38 -3.30
C PRO A 139 12.94 32.77 -1.83
N SER A 140 13.27 31.85 -0.92
CA SER A 140 13.16 32.07 0.54
C SER A 140 14.45 32.59 1.20
N GLY A 141 15.54 32.65 0.45
CA GLY A 141 16.85 33.10 0.93
C GLY A 141 17.73 31.99 1.55
N ASP A 142 17.20 30.78 1.75
CA ASP A 142 17.95 29.63 2.28
C ASP A 142 18.35 28.60 1.21
N GLY A 143 18.23 28.97 -0.07
CA GLY A 143 18.42 28.08 -1.22
C GLY A 143 17.19 27.28 -1.63
N ASN A 144 16.04 27.46 -0.97
CA ASN A 144 14.75 26.85 -1.34
C ASN A 144 13.74 27.93 -1.72
N VAL A 145 12.51 27.51 -2.03
CA VAL A 145 11.37 28.40 -2.29
C VAL A 145 10.44 28.48 -1.09
N TRP A 146 9.64 29.54 -0.98
CA TRP A 146 8.52 29.58 -0.05
C TRP A 146 7.39 28.66 -0.52
N CYS A 147 6.86 27.85 0.39
CA CYS A 147 5.71 27.00 0.14
C CYS A 147 4.45 27.62 0.73
N TYR A 148 3.42 27.84 -0.08
CA TYR A 148 2.16 28.34 0.49
C TYR A 148 1.52 27.26 1.34
N ASP A 149 1.57 27.46 2.65
CA ASP A 149 0.98 26.61 3.67
C ASP A 149 0.61 27.51 4.86
N PRO A 150 -0.65 27.98 4.94
CA PRO A 150 -1.08 28.82 6.05
C PRO A 150 -1.13 28.08 7.40
N THR A 151 -0.92 26.77 7.42
CA THR A 151 -0.99 25.92 8.62
C THR A 151 0.37 25.56 9.20
N SER A 152 1.47 25.82 8.49
CA SER A 152 2.82 25.49 8.93
C SER A 152 3.84 26.45 8.33
N SER A 153 4.65 27.08 9.18
CA SER A 153 5.83 27.85 8.74
C SER A 153 7.13 27.04 8.78
N ALA A 154 7.07 25.76 9.15
CA ALA A 154 8.24 24.91 9.24
C ALA A 154 8.82 24.64 7.85
N LYS A 155 10.12 24.35 7.78
CA LYS A 155 10.77 23.90 6.54
C LYS A 155 10.53 22.41 6.33
N GLY A 156 10.08 22.02 5.14
CA GLY A 156 9.88 20.62 4.78
C GLY A 156 9.07 20.45 3.49
N PRO A 157 8.54 19.25 3.24
CA PRO A 157 7.53 19.04 2.20
C PRO A 157 6.19 19.68 2.61
N HIS A 158 5.51 20.28 1.64
CA HIS A 158 4.18 20.86 1.76
C HIS A 158 3.29 20.42 0.61
N ASN A 159 2.01 20.18 0.92
CA ASN A 159 0.94 19.75 -0.01
C ASN A 159 -0.41 20.30 0.48
N TYR A 160 -0.44 21.55 0.93
CA TYR A 160 -1.65 22.20 1.44
C TYR A 160 -2.70 22.33 0.32
N PRO A 161 -4.00 22.02 0.54
CA PRO A 161 -4.65 21.77 1.83
C PRO A 161 -4.57 20.32 2.32
N TYR A 162 -4.77 20.17 3.63
CA TYR A 162 -4.65 18.91 4.36
C TYR A 162 -5.98 18.43 4.92
N TYR A 163 -6.18 17.11 4.90
CA TYR A 163 -7.37 16.48 5.44
C TYR A 163 -7.01 15.33 6.37
N ASN A 164 -7.85 15.11 7.38
CA ASN A 164 -7.90 13.83 8.07
C ASN A 164 -8.34 12.78 7.05
N TYR A 165 -7.56 11.72 6.91
CA TYR A 165 -7.70 10.80 5.77
C TYR A 165 -7.65 9.36 6.22
N VAL A 166 -8.38 8.52 5.48
CA VAL A 166 -8.38 7.07 5.66
C VAL A 166 -7.91 6.38 4.40
N TRP A 167 -7.04 5.39 4.57
CA TRP A 167 -6.70 4.40 3.56
C TRP A 167 -7.23 3.04 4.02
N ALA A 168 -8.13 2.44 3.25
CA ALA A 168 -8.72 1.15 3.56
C ALA A 168 -8.13 0.05 2.66
N TYR A 169 -7.59 -0.98 3.30
CA TYR A 169 -7.02 -2.15 2.65
C TYR A 169 -7.86 -3.38 2.91
N ASP A 170 -7.97 -4.25 1.91
CA ASP A 170 -8.62 -5.55 2.04
C ASP A 170 -7.66 -6.54 2.72
N ALA A 171 -8.07 -7.07 3.85
CA ALA A 171 -7.32 -8.04 4.64
C ALA A 171 -7.02 -9.33 3.85
N ASN A 172 -7.87 -9.72 2.90
CA ASN A 172 -7.59 -10.85 2.03
C ASN A 172 -6.36 -10.58 1.15
N GLU A 173 -6.24 -9.37 0.60
CA GLU A 173 -5.09 -8.96 -0.21
C GLU A 173 -3.81 -8.87 0.62
N LEU A 174 -3.90 -8.38 1.86
CA LEU A 174 -2.78 -8.39 2.81
C LEU A 174 -2.35 -9.82 3.18
N ALA A 175 -3.30 -10.74 3.35
CA ALA A 175 -2.99 -12.15 3.63
C ALA A 175 -2.29 -12.84 2.45
N LYS A 176 -2.53 -12.42 1.20
CA LYS A 176 -1.78 -12.90 0.03
C LYS A 176 -0.30 -12.56 0.12
N VAL A 177 0.06 -11.42 0.71
CA VAL A 177 1.47 -11.05 0.95
C VAL A 177 2.12 -12.00 1.94
N VAL A 178 1.44 -12.34 3.05
CA VAL A 178 1.95 -13.30 4.04
C VAL A 178 2.16 -14.69 3.43
N ARG A 179 1.31 -15.10 2.48
CA ARG A 179 1.44 -16.37 1.73
C ARG A 179 2.45 -16.33 0.57
N GLY A 180 3.05 -15.17 0.28
CA GLY A 180 4.00 -15.00 -0.83
C GLY A 180 3.35 -14.95 -2.21
N GLU A 181 2.03 -14.75 -2.28
CA GLU A 181 1.25 -14.63 -3.53
C GLU A 181 1.31 -13.22 -4.12
N LYS A 182 1.69 -12.21 -3.32
CA LYS A 182 1.86 -10.80 -3.71
C LYS A 182 3.08 -10.19 -3.04
N GLN A 183 3.71 -9.19 -3.67
CA GLN A 183 4.68 -8.36 -2.97
C GLN A 183 3.96 -7.34 -2.08
N PRO A 184 4.59 -6.87 -0.98
CA PRO A 184 4.00 -5.88 -0.08
C PRO A 184 3.58 -4.57 -0.77
N TRP A 185 4.29 -4.18 -1.84
CA TRP A 185 4.03 -2.95 -2.62
C TRP A 185 3.04 -3.16 -3.78
N ASP A 186 2.57 -4.38 -4.03
CA ASP A 186 1.56 -4.67 -5.07
C ASP A 186 0.12 -4.52 -4.56
N VAL A 187 -0.06 -4.35 -3.25
CA VAL A 187 -1.37 -4.13 -2.65
C VAL A 187 -1.72 -2.65 -2.77
N LEU A 188 -2.95 -2.33 -3.17
CA LEU A 188 -3.48 -0.97 -3.22
C LEU A 188 -4.59 -0.81 -2.17
N PRO A 189 -4.83 0.40 -1.63
CA PRO A 189 -6.07 0.69 -0.92
C PRO A 189 -7.26 0.43 -1.87
N TYR A 190 -8.30 -0.26 -1.40
CA TYR A 190 -9.53 -0.41 -2.19
C TYR A 190 -10.40 0.84 -2.13
N ALA A 191 -10.24 1.65 -1.08
CA ALA A 191 -10.91 2.92 -0.90
C ALA A 191 -10.06 3.89 -0.09
N THR A 192 -10.26 5.18 -0.36
CA THR A 192 -9.74 6.28 0.43
C THR A 192 -10.81 7.34 0.63
N TRP A 193 -10.78 8.08 1.75
CA TRP A 193 -11.74 9.16 1.99
C TRP A 193 -11.26 10.16 3.05
N ASN A 194 -11.80 11.38 2.96
CA ASN A 194 -11.67 12.40 3.99
C ASN A 194 -12.60 12.11 5.18
N LEU A 195 -12.08 12.25 6.41
CA LEU A 195 -12.88 12.34 7.63
C LEU A 195 -13.21 13.81 7.89
N ASN A 196 -14.36 14.23 7.40
CA ASN A 196 -14.85 15.59 7.57
C ASN A 196 -15.38 15.82 9.00
N GLY A 197 -15.27 17.05 9.48
CA GLY A 197 -15.86 17.48 10.74
C GLY A 197 -15.05 17.16 12.00
N LEU A 198 -13.82 16.65 11.86
CA LEU A 198 -12.90 16.50 12.99
C LEU A 198 -12.29 17.85 13.37
N SER A 199 -12.10 18.04 14.66
CA SER A 199 -11.67 19.30 15.30
C SER A 199 -10.18 19.64 15.11
N GLY A 200 -9.32 18.67 14.76
CA GLY A 200 -7.88 18.86 14.58
C GLY A 200 -7.37 18.64 13.15
N LEU A 201 -6.17 19.14 12.86
CA LEU A 201 -5.52 19.01 11.54
C LEU A 201 -5.15 17.56 11.18
N TYR A 202 -4.80 16.74 12.18
CA TYR A 202 -4.51 15.31 12.01
C TYR A 202 -4.49 14.56 13.36
N PRO A 203 -4.78 13.24 13.36
CA PRO A 203 -4.68 12.44 14.57
C PRO A 203 -3.22 12.25 15.00
N VAL A 204 -3.01 12.14 16.30
CA VAL A 204 -1.73 11.78 16.95
C VAL A 204 -1.79 10.44 17.70
N GLY A 205 -2.89 9.71 17.53
CA GLY A 205 -3.14 8.41 18.16
C GLY A 205 -4.48 7.84 17.71
N ALA A 206 -4.60 6.51 17.75
CA ALA A 206 -5.87 5.82 17.64
C ALA A 206 -5.95 4.67 18.64
N ALA A 207 -7.15 4.42 19.15
CA ALA A 207 -7.50 3.22 19.90
C ALA A 207 -8.83 2.68 19.38
N TYR A 208 -9.05 1.38 19.51
CA TYR A 208 -10.26 0.71 19.06
C TYR A 208 -10.86 -0.15 20.17
N ASP A 209 -12.16 -0.01 20.40
CA ASP A 209 -12.94 -0.85 21.28
C ASP A 209 -13.83 -1.77 20.44
N SER A 210 -13.50 -3.06 20.43
CA SER A 210 -14.23 -4.07 19.67
C SER A 210 -15.60 -4.39 20.23
N SER A 211 -15.82 -4.17 21.53
CA SER A 211 -17.10 -4.48 22.19
C SER A 211 -18.20 -3.48 21.81
N THR A 212 -17.82 -2.22 21.61
CA THR A 212 -18.74 -1.13 21.22
C THR A 212 -18.55 -0.66 19.79
N GLN A 213 -17.57 -1.22 19.05
CA GLN A 213 -17.25 -0.86 17.66
C GLN A 213 -16.93 0.63 17.52
N ARG A 214 -16.12 1.15 18.45
CA ARG A 214 -15.73 2.56 18.50
C ARG A 214 -14.25 2.75 18.26
N ILE A 215 -13.92 3.73 17.45
CA ILE A 215 -12.56 4.21 17.22
C ILE A 215 -12.42 5.54 17.94
N TYR A 216 -11.36 5.67 18.74
CA TYR A 216 -11.00 6.89 19.46
C TYR A 216 -9.76 7.47 18.79
N LEU A 217 -9.87 8.66 18.21
CA LEU A 217 -8.75 9.38 17.63
C LEU A 217 -8.34 10.52 18.55
N SER A 218 -7.09 10.54 18.99
CA SER A 218 -6.57 11.67 19.75
C SER A 218 -6.08 12.73 18.78
N MET A 219 -6.64 13.93 18.86
CA MET A 219 -6.33 15.08 18.01
C MET A 219 -5.43 16.04 18.78
N TYR A 220 -4.30 16.43 18.19
CA TYR A 220 -3.43 17.44 18.77
C TYR A 220 -4.07 18.81 18.65
N PHE A 221 -4.21 19.54 19.77
CA PHE A 221 -4.86 20.87 19.83
C PHE A 221 -6.26 20.88 19.17
N GLY A 222 -7.06 19.83 19.38
CA GLY A 222 -8.33 19.66 18.68
C GLY A 222 -9.33 20.78 18.99
N ASP A 223 -9.36 21.32 20.20
CA ASP A 223 -10.23 22.47 20.56
C ASP A 223 -9.52 23.84 20.44
N GLY A 224 -8.31 23.86 19.88
CA GLY A 224 -7.46 25.05 19.78
C GLY A 224 -6.51 25.25 20.97
N GLU A 225 -6.62 24.47 22.04
CA GLU A 225 -5.77 24.64 23.25
C GLU A 225 -5.32 23.29 23.86
N TYR A 226 -6.17 22.27 23.84
CA TYR A 226 -5.99 20.97 24.44
C TYR A 226 -6.17 19.82 23.43
N PRO A 227 -5.64 18.62 23.72
CA PRO A 227 -5.96 17.44 22.94
C PRO A 227 -7.46 17.12 23.01
N LEU A 228 -8.09 16.83 21.87
CA LEU A 228 -9.47 16.35 21.82
C LEU A 228 -9.48 14.86 21.48
N ILE A 229 -10.40 14.10 22.08
CA ILE A 229 -10.67 12.72 21.67
C ILE A 229 -11.93 12.71 20.81
N GLU A 230 -11.76 12.45 19.52
CA GLU A 230 -12.85 12.25 18.58
C GLU A 230 -13.26 10.78 18.61
N VAL A 231 -14.57 10.52 18.69
CA VAL A 231 -15.11 9.16 18.76
C VAL A 231 -15.89 8.86 17.50
N LEU A 232 -15.41 7.88 16.73
CA LEU A 232 -16.09 7.38 15.54
C LEU A 232 -16.83 6.09 15.90
N GLN A 233 -18.12 6.03 15.60
CA GLN A 233 -18.92 4.82 15.72
C GLN A 233 -18.95 4.08 14.38
N ILE A 234 -18.59 2.81 14.38
CA ILE A 234 -18.82 1.93 13.24
C ILE A 234 -20.27 1.45 13.33
N ASN A 235 -21.11 1.92 12.40
CA ASN A 235 -22.55 1.67 12.43
C ASN A 235 -22.98 0.41 11.66
N SER A 236 -22.18 0.01 10.66
CA SER A 236 -22.44 -1.16 9.83
C SER A 236 -21.13 -1.81 9.43
N LEU A 237 -21.01 -3.10 9.71
CA LEU A 237 -19.98 -3.96 9.15
C LEU A 237 -20.60 -4.74 8.00
N THR A 238 -20.45 -4.21 6.79
CA THR A 238 -20.65 -5.02 5.60
C THR A 238 -19.29 -5.58 5.22
N PRO A 239 -19.12 -6.91 5.10
CA PRO A 239 -17.94 -7.49 4.48
C PRO A 239 -17.71 -6.80 3.15
N THR A 240 -16.46 -6.46 2.84
CA THR A 240 -16.14 -5.84 1.56
C THR A 240 -16.53 -6.84 0.47
N PRO A 241 -17.29 -6.46 -0.57
CA PRO A 241 -17.47 -7.32 -1.72
C PRO A 241 -16.06 -7.68 -2.24
N PRO A 242 -15.78 -8.95 -2.55
CA PRO A 242 -14.46 -9.36 -3.01
C PRO A 242 -14.02 -8.47 -4.16
N PRO A 243 -12.72 -8.09 -4.23
CA PRO A 243 -12.22 -7.24 -5.30
C PRO A 243 -12.65 -7.84 -6.65
N PRO A 244 -13.03 -7.00 -7.63
CA PRO A 244 -13.36 -7.50 -8.95
C PRO A 244 -12.22 -8.41 -9.42
N PRO A 245 -12.52 -9.57 -10.02
CA PRO A 245 -11.49 -10.47 -10.52
C PRO A 245 -10.50 -9.66 -11.37
N PRO A 246 -9.19 -9.94 -11.30
CA PRO A 246 -8.25 -9.37 -12.25
C PRO A 246 -8.82 -9.56 -13.66
N PRO A 247 -8.67 -8.59 -14.57
CA PRO A 247 -8.95 -8.84 -15.98
C PRO A 247 -8.25 -10.15 -16.36
N PRO A 248 -8.92 -11.07 -17.08
CA PRO A 248 -8.26 -12.30 -17.48
C PRO A 248 -6.97 -11.92 -18.20
N THR A 249 -5.85 -12.43 -17.70
CA THR A 249 -4.58 -12.28 -18.39
C THR A 249 -4.80 -12.70 -19.84
N PRO A 250 -4.42 -11.89 -20.83
CA PRO A 250 -4.56 -12.29 -22.21
C PRO A 250 -3.91 -13.67 -22.38
N GLN A 251 -4.62 -14.59 -23.02
CA GLN A 251 -4.11 -15.95 -23.19
C GLN A 251 -3.34 -16.04 -24.51
N PRO A 252 -2.19 -16.76 -24.53
CA PRO A 252 -1.49 -17.06 -25.75
C PRO A 252 -2.42 -17.57 -26.85
N ILE A 253 -2.48 -16.86 -27.97
CA ILE A 253 -3.19 -17.33 -29.14
C ILE A 253 -2.40 -18.49 -29.74
N VAL A 254 -3.10 -19.58 -30.10
CA VAL A 254 -2.51 -20.73 -30.78
C VAL A 254 -1.78 -20.25 -32.03
N GLY A 255 -0.47 -20.53 -32.10
CA GLY A 255 0.40 -20.05 -33.17
C GLY A 255 1.41 -18.99 -32.77
N ASP A 256 1.28 -18.35 -31.60
CA ASP A 256 2.35 -17.51 -31.03
C ASP A 256 3.32 -18.41 -30.26
N ILE A 257 4.30 -18.94 -30.99
CA ILE A 257 5.22 -19.98 -30.56
C ILE A 257 6.42 -19.38 -29.80
N ASN A 258 6.74 -18.10 -30.03
CA ASN A 258 7.81 -17.38 -29.31
C ASN A 258 7.30 -16.48 -28.17
N LEU A 259 5.97 -16.37 -27.99
CA LEU A 259 5.30 -15.57 -26.96
C LEU A 259 5.63 -14.08 -27.05
N ASP A 260 5.76 -13.55 -28.28
CA ASP A 260 6.02 -12.12 -28.53
C ASP A 260 4.75 -11.29 -28.73
N HIS A 261 3.58 -11.90 -28.45
CA HIS A 261 2.25 -11.34 -28.54
C HIS A 261 1.78 -11.09 -29.98
N ILE A 262 2.39 -11.72 -30.99
CA ILE A 262 1.93 -11.63 -32.37
C ILE A 262 2.28 -12.86 -33.20
N VAL A 263 1.29 -13.52 -33.81
CA VAL A 263 1.56 -14.63 -34.74
C VAL A 263 2.09 -14.11 -36.08
N ASN A 264 3.35 -14.39 -36.41
CA ASN A 264 3.97 -13.90 -37.63
C ASN A 264 5.00 -14.90 -38.25
N SER A 265 5.86 -14.37 -39.13
CA SER A 265 6.90 -15.14 -39.82
C SER A 265 7.92 -15.81 -38.90
N ILE A 266 8.11 -15.29 -37.68
CA ILE A 266 9.02 -15.87 -36.69
C ILE A 266 8.42 -17.18 -36.15
N ASP A 267 7.13 -17.20 -35.82
CA ASP A 267 6.43 -18.42 -35.38
C ASP A 267 6.42 -19.49 -36.47
N TYR A 268 6.14 -19.08 -37.71
CA TYR A 268 6.21 -19.99 -38.85
C TYR A 268 7.61 -20.59 -39.01
N SER A 269 8.66 -19.78 -38.83
CA SER A 269 10.05 -20.25 -38.92
C SER A 269 10.37 -21.29 -37.85
N ILE A 270 9.83 -21.12 -36.64
CA ILE A 270 9.96 -22.09 -35.55
C ILE A 270 9.18 -23.37 -35.87
N LEU A 271 7.92 -23.25 -36.26
CA LEU A 271 7.08 -24.39 -36.64
C LEU A 271 7.71 -25.21 -37.77
N ASN A 272 8.24 -24.53 -38.79
CA ASN A 272 8.91 -25.16 -39.93
C ASN A 272 10.24 -25.81 -39.55
N SER A 273 10.93 -25.31 -38.51
CA SER A 273 12.15 -25.95 -37.98
C SER A 273 11.88 -27.27 -37.26
N ASP A 274 10.66 -27.44 -36.74
CA ASP A 274 10.21 -28.62 -36.00
C ASP A 274 9.39 -29.59 -36.88
N TRP A 275 9.36 -29.40 -38.20
CA TRP A 275 8.52 -30.19 -39.11
C TRP A 275 8.82 -31.71 -39.04
N PHE A 276 7.77 -32.53 -38.98
CA PHE A 276 7.83 -33.98 -38.74
C PHE A 276 8.48 -34.42 -37.42
N THR A 277 8.54 -33.53 -36.43
CA THR A 277 8.97 -33.87 -35.06
C THR A 277 7.77 -33.95 -34.12
N SER A 278 7.99 -34.41 -32.88
CA SER A 278 7.02 -34.39 -31.79
C SER A 278 7.23 -33.21 -30.83
N ASN A 279 7.84 -32.11 -31.30
CA ASN A 279 8.14 -30.97 -30.45
C ASN A 279 6.85 -30.30 -29.98
N SER A 280 6.52 -30.50 -28.71
CA SER A 280 5.30 -29.97 -28.06
C SER A 280 5.10 -28.45 -28.15
N ARG A 281 6.15 -27.69 -28.47
CA ARG A 281 6.09 -26.25 -28.71
C ARG A 281 5.40 -25.90 -30.04
N SER A 282 5.61 -26.72 -31.06
CA SER A 282 5.16 -26.49 -32.44
C SER A 282 4.04 -27.46 -32.86
N ASP A 283 3.74 -28.46 -32.03
CA ASP A 283 2.59 -29.36 -32.12
C ASP A 283 1.36 -28.66 -31.51
N LEU A 284 0.73 -27.82 -32.32
CA LEU A 284 -0.37 -26.94 -31.93
C LEU A 284 -1.69 -27.70 -31.75
N ASN A 285 -1.86 -28.85 -32.42
CA ASN A 285 -3.05 -29.69 -32.30
C ASN A 285 -2.89 -30.83 -31.26
N ARG A 286 -1.67 -31.05 -30.75
CA ARG A 286 -1.30 -32.08 -29.76
C ARG A 286 -1.46 -33.51 -30.27
N ASP A 287 -1.22 -33.74 -31.55
CA ASP A 287 -1.29 -35.06 -32.19
C ASP A 287 0.06 -35.80 -32.19
N GLN A 288 1.08 -35.21 -31.56
CA GLN A 288 2.46 -35.70 -31.47
C GLN A 288 3.27 -35.61 -32.78
N ILE A 289 2.78 -34.89 -33.79
CA ILE A 289 3.50 -34.70 -35.05
C ILE A 289 3.27 -33.31 -35.65
N VAL A 290 4.31 -32.47 -35.65
CA VAL A 290 4.28 -31.15 -36.30
C VAL A 290 4.15 -31.30 -37.82
N ASN A 291 3.02 -30.88 -38.37
CA ASN A 291 2.73 -31.02 -39.80
C ASN A 291 1.82 -29.89 -40.35
N ALA A 292 1.24 -30.11 -41.53
CA ALA A 292 0.38 -29.15 -42.21
C ALA A 292 -0.87 -28.74 -41.41
N ILE A 293 -1.31 -29.56 -40.46
CA ILE A 293 -2.42 -29.24 -39.55
C ILE A 293 -2.00 -28.16 -38.56
N ASP A 294 -0.81 -28.25 -37.97
CA ASP A 294 -0.27 -27.21 -37.07
C ASP A 294 -0.02 -25.91 -37.82
N TYR A 295 0.51 -25.98 -39.04
CA TYR A 295 0.63 -24.81 -39.89
C TYR A 295 -0.74 -24.15 -40.15
N SER A 296 -1.79 -24.93 -40.36
CA SER A 296 -3.14 -24.41 -40.57
C SER A 296 -3.67 -23.69 -39.32
N LEU A 297 -3.35 -24.17 -38.11
CA LEU A 297 -3.69 -23.52 -36.84
C LEU A 297 -2.93 -22.21 -36.62
N LEU A 298 -1.64 -22.19 -36.96
CA LEU A 298 -0.81 -20.99 -36.92
C LEU A 298 -1.34 -19.94 -37.92
N ASN A 299 -1.54 -20.32 -39.18
CA ASN A 299 -1.98 -19.43 -40.24
C ASN A 299 -3.40 -18.89 -40.02
N ALA A 300 -4.27 -19.65 -39.34
CA ALA A 300 -5.59 -19.16 -38.92
C ALA A 300 -5.54 -17.96 -37.96
N ASN A 301 -4.39 -17.75 -37.31
CA ASN A 301 -4.15 -16.65 -36.38
C ASN A 301 -3.12 -15.63 -36.88
N TRP A 302 -2.75 -15.66 -38.17
CA TRP A 302 -1.75 -14.76 -38.73
C TRP A 302 -2.02 -13.28 -38.42
N LEU A 303 -1.00 -12.58 -37.92
CA LEU A 303 -1.02 -11.19 -37.45
C LEU A 303 -1.99 -10.90 -36.30
N ARG A 304 -2.54 -11.91 -35.61
CA ARG A 304 -3.31 -11.70 -34.39
C ARG A 304 -2.39 -11.46 -33.20
N THR A 305 -2.82 -10.56 -32.33
CA THR A 305 -2.15 -10.21 -31.07
C THR A 305 -3.03 -10.55 -29.87
N TRP A 306 -2.42 -10.72 -28.69
CA TRP A 306 -3.12 -10.94 -27.42
C TRP A 306 -2.44 -10.16 -26.28
#